data_AF-F0ZDT8-F1
#
_entry.id   AF-F0ZDT8-F1
#
_cell.length_a   1.000
_cell.length_b   1.000
_cell.length_c   1.000
_cell.angle_alpha   90.00
_cell.angle_beta   90.00
_cell.angle_gamma   90.00
#
_symmetry.space_group_name_H-M   'P 1'
#
loop_
_entity.id
_entity.type
_entity.pdbx_description
1 polymer ?
#
loop_
_entity_poly.entity_id
_entity_poly.type
_entity_poly.pdbx_seq_one_letter_code
_entity_poly.pdbx_strand_id
1 'polypeptide(L)'
;MNILKTLIILVFLVFNLAFSIEVKCGGVTCLPNQTCKTEYLIQHCVYNSEDLTIIQNVMKRWNDSDSNPSIQVSVDIINQTNRLIKNIVVAADVHLNNDQMWGISKCSYADNISIINFPNYLNLKPSQTHNFGYIAKGNNTAHLYVQHIYIL
;
A
#
# COMPACT_ATOMS: atom_id res chain seq x y z
N MET A 1 -41.96 18.69 -17.18
CA MET A 1 -40.62 18.40 -16.63
C MET A 1 -40.30 16.94 -16.97
N ASN A 2 -39.45 16.72 -17.97
CA ASN A 2 -39.34 15.44 -18.68
C ASN A 2 -38.87 14.31 -17.77
N ILE A 3 -39.71 13.28 -17.59
CA ILE A 3 -39.43 12.04 -16.87
C ILE A 3 -38.11 11.40 -17.34
N LEU A 4 -37.78 11.55 -18.62
CA LEU A 4 -36.50 11.13 -19.21
C LEU A 4 -35.28 11.82 -18.60
N LYS A 5 -35.36 13.12 -18.29
CA LYS A 5 -34.26 13.86 -17.62
C LYS A 5 -34.10 13.39 -16.18
N THR A 6 -35.21 13.14 -15.48
CA THR A 6 -35.18 12.62 -14.11
C THR A 6 -34.58 11.22 -14.05
N LEU A 7 -34.89 10.36 -15.03
CA LEU A 7 -34.34 9.01 -15.11
C LEU A 7 -32.83 9.01 -15.39
N ILE A 8 -32.34 9.87 -16.29
CA ILE A 8 -30.91 10.00 -16.62
C ILE A 8 -30.12 10.48 -15.40
N ILE A 9 -30.65 11.45 -14.64
CA ILE A 9 -30.01 11.94 -13.42
C ILE A 9 -29.97 10.84 -12.36
N LEU A 10 -31.04 10.05 -12.21
CA LEU A 10 -31.10 8.94 -11.26
C LEU A 10 -30.08 7.84 -11.61
N VAL A 11 -29.95 7.50 -12.90
CA VAL A 11 -28.99 6.49 -13.38
C VAL A 11 -27.54 6.96 -13.16
N PHE A 12 -27.24 8.24 -13.38
CA PHE A 12 -25.91 8.81 -13.08
C PHE A 12 -25.62 8.85 -11.56
N LEU A 13 -26.63 9.09 -10.73
CA LEU A 13 -26.46 9.10 -9.27
C LEU A 13 -26.17 7.70 -8.72
N VAL A 14 -26.82 6.66 -9.26
CA VAL A 14 -26.62 5.27 -8.83
C VAL A 14 -25.27 4.72 -9.30
N PHE A 15 -24.77 5.14 -10.48
CA PHE A 15 -23.45 4.70 -10.97
C PHE A 15 -22.27 5.24 -10.15
N ASN A 16 -22.43 6.38 -9.47
CA ASN A 16 -21.38 6.97 -8.62
C ASN A 16 -21.26 6.32 -7.23
N LEU A 17 -22.24 5.52 -6.80
CA LEU A 17 -22.18 4.80 -5.52
C LEU A 17 -21.39 3.49 -5.58
N ALA A 18 -20.87 3.13 -6.77
CA ALA A 18 -20.24 1.85 -7.02
C ALA A 18 -18.72 1.83 -6.80
N PHE A 19 -18.13 2.61 -5.88
CA PHE A 19 -16.67 2.57 -5.69
C PHE A 19 -16.23 2.79 -4.24
N SER A 20 -16.02 1.68 -3.53
CA SER A 20 -14.83 1.36 -2.71
C SER A 20 -15.21 0.21 -1.79
N ILE A 21 -15.01 -1.04 -2.23
CA ILE A 21 -15.21 -2.19 -1.36
C ILE A 21 -14.02 -2.22 -0.41
N GLU A 22 -14.21 -1.66 0.78
CA GLU A 22 -13.33 -1.90 1.92
C GLU A 22 -13.41 -3.39 2.28
N VAL A 23 -12.44 -4.17 1.83
CA VAL A 23 -12.39 -5.61 2.14
C VAL A 23 -11.74 -5.77 3.50
N LYS A 24 -12.54 -6.13 4.51
CA LYS A 24 -12.01 -6.55 5.81
C LYS A 24 -11.10 -7.77 5.63
N CYS A 25 -9.86 -7.66 6.07
CA CYS A 25 -8.83 -8.68 5.99
C CYS A 25 -8.29 -8.96 7.40
N GLY A 26 -9.02 -9.78 8.13
CA GLY A 26 -8.74 -10.05 9.54
C GLY A 26 -8.89 -8.80 10.38
N GLY A 27 -7.80 -8.41 11.05
CA GLY A 27 -7.76 -7.22 11.91
C GLY A 27 -7.43 -5.91 11.19
N VAL A 28 -7.39 -5.88 9.85
CA VAL A 28 -7.14 -4.67 9.06
C VAL A 28 -8.15 -4.57 7.92
N THR A 29 -8.34 -3.37 7.38
CA THR A 29 -9.12 -3.14 6.16
C THR A 29 -8.15 -2.89 5.01
N CYS A 30 -8.28 -3.65 3.92
CA CYS A 30 -7.47 -3.41 2.72
C CYS A 30 -7.98 -2.18 1.97
N LEU A 31 -7.04 -1.38 1.46
CA LEU A 31 -7.33 -0.13 0.76
C LEU A 31 -7.64 -0.41 -0.73
N PRO A 32 -8.19 0.56 -1.49
CA PRO A 32 -8.50 0.37 -2.91
C PRO A 32 -7.30 -0.17 -3.69
N ASN A 33 -7.54 -1.04 -4.69
CA ASN A 33 -6.52 -1.78 -5.46
C ASN A 33 -5.70 -2.82 -4.68
N GLN A 34 -6.04 -3.10 -3.43
CA GLN A 34 -5.49 -4.23 -2.68
C GLN A 34 -6.47 -5.40 -2.63
N THR A 35 -5.93 -6.61 -2.58
CA THR A 35 -6.69 -7.85 -2.38
C THR A 35 -6.32 -8.48 -1.04
N CYS A 36 -7.31 -8.96 -0.28
CA CYS A 36 -7.05 -9.75 0.92
C CYS A 36 -6.69 -11.18 0.52
N LYS A 37 -5.51 -11.66 0.91
CA LYS A 37 -5.11 -13.06 0.74
C LYS A 37 -4.95 -13.74 2.09
N THR A 38 -5.25 -15.04 2.12
CA THR A 38 -5.07 -15.89 3.30
C THR A 38 -4.04 -16.96 2.96
N GLU A 39 -2.87 -16.91 3.61
CA GLU A 39 -1.84 -17.94 3.50
C GLU A 39 -1.52 -18.46 4.90
N TYR A 40 -1.53 -19.78 5.09
CA TYR A 40 -1.24 -20.44 6.38
C TYR A 40 -1.97 -19.83 7.58
N LEU A 41 -3.27 -19.51 7.43
CA LEU A 41 -4.15 -18.88 8.44
C LEU A 41 -3.83 -17.41 8.77
N ILE A 42 -2.88 -16.78 8.07
CA ILE A 42 -2.53 -15.37 8.21
C ILE A 42 -3.17 -14.59 7.06
N GLN A 43 -3.91 -13.53 7.40
CA GLN A 43 -4.59 -12.66 6.46
C GLN A 43 -3.78 -11.38 6.26
N HIS A 44 -3.49 -11.04 5.00
CA HIS A 44 -2.69 -9.86 4.65
C HIS A 44 -3.23 -9.16 3.38
N CYS A 45 -3.04 -7.84 3.31
CA CYS A 45 -3.42 -7.03 2.15
C CYS A 45 -2.29 -7.04 1.12
N VAL A 46 -2.63 -7.35 -0.13
CA VAL A 46 -1.70 -7.47 -1.25
C VAL A 46 -2.03 -6.44 -2.32
N TYR A 47 -1.08 -5.57 -2.62
CA TYR A 47 -1.08 -4.78 -3.85
C TYR A 47 -0.36 -5.59 -4.93
N ASN A 48 -1.11 -6.05 -5.94
CA ASN A 48 -0.55 -6.73 -7.10
C ASN A 48 -0.34 -5.70 -8.22
N SER A 49 0.92 -5.33 -8.47
CA SER A 49 1.33 -4.84 -9.78
C SER A 49 1.85 -6.02 -10.61
N GLU A 50 1.80 -5.92 -11.95
CA GLU A 50 2.37 -6.95 -12.84
C GLU A 50 3.87 -7.15 -12.56
N ASP A 51 4.57 -6.10 -12.14
CA ASP A 51 6.02 -6.13 -11.96
C ASP A 51 6.47 -6.44 -10.52
N LEU A 52 5.77 -5.88 -9.53
CA LEU A 52 6.09 -6.00 -8.12
C LEU A 52 4.85 -6.37 -7.30
N THR A 53 5.01 -7.32 -6.40
CA THR A 53 4.04 -7.55 -5.32
C THR A 53 4.50 -6.82 -4.07
N ILE A 54 3.61 -6.06 -3.44
CA ILE A 54 3.82 -5.45 -2.12
C ILE A 54 2.91 -6.16 -1.12
N ILE A 55 3.52 -6.76 -0.09
CA ILE A 55 2.81 -7.46 0.99
C ILE A 55 3.08 -6.73 2.30
N GLN A 56 2.03 -6.35 3.03
CA GLN A 56 2.14 -5.63 4.29
C GLN A 56 1.63 -6.49 5.46
N ASN A 57 2.49 -6.66 6.48
CA ASN A 57 2.19 -7.45 7.68
C ASN A 57 2.29 -6.57 8.92
N VAL A 58 1.21 -6.48 9.70
CA VAL A 58 1.21 -5.77 10.98
C VAL A 58 1.88 -6.65 12.04
N MET A 59 3.07 -6.23 12.49
CA MET A 59 3.90 -7.00 13.42
C MET A 59 3.55 -6.71 14.88
N LYS A 60 3.27 -5.44 15.21
CA LYS A 60 2.95 -4.98 16.56
C LYS A 60 1.92 -3.86 16.51
N ARG A 61 1.15 -3.74 17.59
CA ARG A 61 0.21 -2.63 17.84
C ARG A 61 0.37 -2.15 19.28
N TRP A 62 0.33 -0.85 19.50
CA TRP A 62 0.35 -0.25 20.84
C TRP A 62 -0.40 1.08 20.84
N ASN A 63 -0.80 1.54 22.02
CA ASN A 63 -1.34 2.88 22.21
C ASN A 63 -0.25 3.76 22.80
N ASP A 64 0.10 4.83 22.11
CA ASP A 64 0.90 5.89 22.72
C ASP A 64 -0.05 6.67 23.65
N SER A 65 0.33 6.86 24.92
CA SER A 65 -0.53 7.37 26.00
C SER A 65 -1.33 8.65 25.69
N ASP A 66 -0.88 9.44 24.71
CA ASP A 66 -1.48 10.72 24.32
C ASP A 66 -1.80 10.82 22.81
N SER A 67 -1.71 9.72 22.04
CA SER A 67 -2.01 9.75 20.61
C SER A 67 -2.84 8.56 20.13
N ASN A 68 -3.36 8.66 18.91
CA ASN A 68 -3.98 7.53 18.21
C ASN A 68 -3.09 6.28 18.28
N PRO A 69 -3.66 5.06 18.21
CA PRO A 69 -2.90 3.81 18.18
C PRO A 69 -1.77 3.86 17.16
N SER A 70 -0.69 3.13 17.40
CA SER A 70 0.44 2.99 16.49
C SER A 70 0.58 1.52 16.09
N ILE A 71 0.93 1.29 14.82
CA ILE A 71 1.22 -0.05 14.31
C ILE A 71 2.62 -0.10 13.69
N GLN A 72 3.35 -1.18 13.95
CA GLN A 72 4.60 -1.50 13.27
C GLN A 72 4.29 -2.45 12.11
N VAL A 73 4.72 -2.10 10.91
CA VAL A 73 4.43 -2.85 9.68
C VAL A 73 5.74 -3.33 9.05
N SER A 74 5.81 -4.63 8.77
CA SER A 74 6.84 -5.24 7.92
C SER A 74 6.30 -5.34 6.49
N VAL A 75 7.11 -5.00 5.50
CA VAL A 75 6.70 -4.96 4.10
C VAL A 75 7.68 -5.76 3.26
N ASP A 76 7.13 -6.69 2.49
CA ASP A 76 7.88 -7.46 1.50
C ASP A 76 7.57 -6.93 0.10
N ILE A 77 8.62 -6.58 -0.65
CA ILE A 77 8.55 -6.26 -2.07
C ILE A 77 9.15 -7.42 -2.84
N ILE A 78 8.34 -8.04 -3.70
CA ILE A 78 8.71 -9.23 -4.46
C ILE A 78 8.74 -8.89 -5.94
N ASN A 79 9.85 -9.19 -6.62
CA ASN A 79 9.94 -9.11 -8.06
C ASN A 79 9.17 -10.27 -8.72
N GLN A 80 8.06 -9.95 -9.39
CA GLN A 80 7.24 -10.92 -10.14
C GLN A 80 7.69 -11.09 -11.59
N THR A 81 8.59 -10.23 -12.07
CA THR A 81 9.12 -10.32 -13.43
C THR A 81 10.19 -11.39 -13.55
N ASN A 82 10.47 -11.79 -14.79
CA ASN A 82 11.65 -12.59 -15.16
C ASN A 82 12.91 -11.73 -15.41
N ARG A 83 12.87 -10.45 -15.05
CA ARG A 83 13.91 -9.45 -15.30
C ARG A 83 14.46 -8.87 -14.01
N LEU A 84 15.60 -8.20 -14.10
CA LEU A 84 16.19 -7.53 -12.94
C LEU A 84 15.50 -6.18 -12.73
N ILE A 85 15.03 -5.91 -11.51
CA ILE A 85 14.44 -4.61 -11.14
C ILE A 85 15.44 -3.77 -10.34
N LYS A 86 15.54 -2.48 -10.66
CA LYS A 86 16.35 -1.47 -9.98
C LYS A 86 15.57 -0.17 -9.78
N ASN A 87 16.17 0.78 -9.05
CA ASN A 87 15.66 2.14 -8.86
C ASN A 87 14.19 2.16 -8.41
N ILE A 88 13.89 1.33 -7.40
CA ILE A 88 12.53 1.17 -6.89
C ILE A 88 12.13 2.42 -6.11
N VAL A 89 11.00 2.99 -6.47
CA VAL A 89 10.32 4.07 -5.74
C VAL A 89 8.89 3.63 -5.47
N VAL A 90 8.53 3.60 -4.19
CA VAL A 90 7.18 3.30 -3.70
C VAL A 90 6.59 4.58 -3.15
N ALA A 91 5.29 4.79 -3.34
CA ALA A 91 4.57 5.91 -2.76
C ALA A 91 3.52 5.42 -1.76
N ALA A 92 3.15 6.30 -0.83
CA ALA A 92 2.09 6.09 0.14
C ALA A 92 1.18 7.32 0.22
N ASP A 93 -0.14 7.11 0.32
CA ASP A 93 -1.15 8.18 0.40
C ASP A 93 -1.35 8.76 1.81
N VAL A 94 -0.38 8.53 2.69
CA VAL A 94 -0.35 9.04 4.06
C VAL A 94 1.04 9.56 4.40
N HIS A 95 1.11 10.45 5.38
CA HIS A 95 2.39 10.91 5.91
C HIS A 95 3.07 9.80 6.73
N LEU A 96 4.15 9.25 6.19
CA LEU A 96 5.07 8.35 6.88
C LEU A 96 6.29 9.12 7.38
N ASN A 97 6.61 8.96 8.67
CA ASN A 97 7.76 9.59 9.29
C ASN A 97 9.05 8.85 8.88
N ASN A 98 9.97 9.55 8.22
CA ASN A 98 11.26 9.01 7.80
C ASN A 98 12.08 8.38 8.94
N ASP A 99 11.99 8.94 10.16
CA ASP A 99 12.74 8.44 11.32
C ASP A 99 12.14 7.15 11.92
N GLN A 100 10.98 6.73 11.43
CA GLN A 100 10.29 5.52 11.86
C GLN A 100 10.22 4.47 10.75
N MET A 101 11.16 4.51 9.81
CA MET A 101 11.29 3.57 8.71
C MET A 101 12.67 2.91 8.70
N TRP A 102 12.75 1.69 8.19
CA TRP A 102 14.01 0.95 8.02
C TRP A 102 14.00 0.15 6.72
N GLY A 103 15.18 -0.24 6.24
CA GLY A 103 15.31 -0.99 4.98
C GLY A 103 15.10 -0.16 3.71
N ILE A 104 15.09 1.18 3.84
CA ILE A 104 14.95 2.16 2.75
C ILE A 104 16.14 3.14 2.75
N SER A 105 16.29 3.94 1.69
CA SER A 105 17.30 5.01 1.65
C SER A 105 16.76 6.35 2.16
N LYS A 106 15.53 6.71 1.79
CA LYS A 106 14.92 7.99 2.15
C LYS A 106 13.41 7.94 1.98
N CYS A 107 12.68 8.54 2.91
CA CYS A 107 11.28 8.91 2.77
C CYS A 107 11.15 10.43 2.75
N SER A 108 10.38 10.99 1.82
CA SER A 108 10.02 12.41 1.79
C SER A 108 8.53 12.58 1.64
N TYR A 109 7.94 13.59 2.28
CA TYR A 109 6.52 13.89 2.18
C TYR A 109 6.30 15.18 1.38
N ALA A 110 5.54 15.09 0.28
CA ALA A 110 5.15 16.23 -0.56
C ALA A 110 3.79 15.95 -1.19
N ASP A 111 2.97 16.99 -1.38
CA ASP A 111 1.65 16.89 -2.03
C ASP A 111 0.72 15.81 -1.45
N ASN A 112 0.75 15.64 -0.12
CA ASN A 112 0.03 14.60 0.63
C ASN A 112 0.42 13.15 0.31
N ILE A 113 1.61 12.94 -0.25
CA ILE A 113 2.15 11.63 -0.59
C ILE A 113 3.53 11.48 0.04
N SER A 114 3.76 10.32 0.67
CA SER A 114 5.10 9.90 1.09
C SER A 114 5.78 9.14 -0.04
N ILE A 115 6.97 9.61 -0.44
CA ILE A 115 7.81 9.02 -1.49
C ILE A 115 8.96 8.26 -0.84
N ILE A 116 8.99 6.95 -1.04
CA ILE A 116 9.90 6.00 -0.43
C ILE A 116 10.91 5.55 -1.49
N ASN A 117 12.16 5.97 -1.32
CA ASN A 117 13.27 5.62 -2.20
C ASN A 117 14.06 4.46 -1.61
N PHE A 118 14.26 3.41 -2.40
CA PHE A 118 15.10 2.28 -2.03
C PHE A 118 16.58 2.59 -2.32
N PRO A 119 17.53 1.92 -1.65
CA PRO A 119 18.95 2.13 -1.91
C PRO A 119 19.31 1.84 -3.38
N ASN A 120 20.12 2.68 -4.01
CA ASN A 120 20.51 2.54 -5.43
C ASN A 120 21.27 1.24 -5.73
N TYR A 121 21.88 0.62 -4.71
CA TYR A 121 22.54 -0.67 -4.84
C TYR A 121 21.57 -1.86 -4.76
N LEU A 122 20.29 -1.62 -4.46
CA LEU A 122 19.27 -2.67 -4.45
C LEU A 122 19.01 -3.14 -5.88
N ASN A 123 19.30 -4.42 -6.11
CA ASN A 123 19.08 -5.11 -7.36
C ASN A 123 18.19 -6.32 -7.07
N LEU A 124 16.91 -6.24 -7.44
CA LEU A 124 15.92 -7.27 -7.12
C LEU A 124 15.83 -8.26 -8.27
N LYS A 125 16.48 -9.42 -8.14
CA LYS A 125 16.44 -10.50 -9.14
C LYS A 125 15.03 -11.09 -9.28
N PRO A 126 14.74 -11.84 -10.36
CA PRO A 126 13.46 -12.55 -10.49
C PRO A 126 13.13 -13.36 -9.23
N SER A 127 11.89 -13.25 -8.77
CA SER A 127 11.38 -13.89 -7.54
C SER A 127 12.07 -13.49 -6.23
N GLN A 128 12.99 -12.51 -6.26
CA GLN A 128 13.67 -12.06 -5.05
C GLN A 128 12.77 -11.11 -4.26
N THR A 129 12.85 -11.24 -2.94
CA THR A 129 12.18 -10.36 -1.97
C THR A 129 13.16 -9.40 -1.34
N HIS A 130 12.74 -8.15 -1.18
CA HIS A 130 13.38 -7.16 -0.32
C HIS A 130 12.42 -6.76 0.79
N ASN A 131 12.92 -6.72 2.02
CA ASN A 131 12.12 -6.35 3.18
C ASN A 131 12.46 -4.93 3.64
N PHE A 132 11.43 -4.16 3.96
CA PHE A 132 11.54 -2.90 4.66
C PHE A 132 10.41 -2.78 5.68
N GLY A 133 10.40 -1.73 6.49
CA GLY A 133 9.24 -1.50 7.34
C GLY A 133 9.12 -0.08 7.84
N TYR A 134 7.99 0.18 8.49
CA TYR A 134 7.63 1.50 8.99
C TYR A 134 6.69 1.41 10.20
N ILE A 135 6.54 2.54 10.90
CA ILE A 135 5.48 2.74 11.90
C ILE A 135 4.44 3.69 11.31
N ALA A 136 3.16 3.34 11.42
CA ALA A 136 2.04 4.21 11.07
C ALA A 136 1.18 4.51 12.29
N LYS A 137 0.60 5.72 12.29
CA LYS A 137 -0.44 6.13 13.23
C LYS A 137 -1.80 5.63 12.76
N GLY A 138 -2.67 5.30 13.71
CA GLY A 138 -3.95 4.65 13.50
C GLY A 138 -3.85 3.11 13.57
N ASN A 139 -4.94 2.45 13.18
CA ASN A 139 -5.06 0.99 13.20
C ASN A 139 -4.80 0.33 11.84
N ASN A 140 -4.54 1.13 10.80
CA ASN A 140 -4.51 0.70 9.42
C ASN A 140 -3.11 0.83 8.84
N THR A 141 -2.76 -0.09 7.93
CA THR A 141 -1.56 0.01 7.10
C THR A 141 -1.71 1.19 6.13
N ALA A 142 -0.58 1.77 5.70
CA ALA A 142 -0.56 2.74 4.62
C ALA A 142 -0.94 2.07 3.29
N HIS A 143 -1.58 2.79 2.37
CA HIS A 143 -1.76 2.29 1.01
C HIS A 143 -0.44 2.48 0.25
N LEU A 144 0.30 1.40 0.08
CA LEU A 144 1.54 1.43 -0.70
C LEU A 144 1.27 1.08 -2.16
N TYR A 145 1.89 1.82 -3.07
CA TYR A 145 1.84 1.55 -4.51
C TYR A 145 3.18 1.87 -5.19
N VAL A 146 3.46 1.18 -6.28
CA VAL A 146 4.68 1.40 -7.06
C VAL A 146 4.55 2.69 -7.84
N GLN A 147 5.50 3.61 -7.67
CA GLN A 147 5.54 4.87 -8.43
C GLN A 147 6.51 4.78 -9.60
N HIS A 148 7.69 4.21 -9.37
CA HIS A 148 8.71 4.06 -10.40
C HIS A 148 9.55 2.81 -10.15
N ILE A 149 9.89 2.13 -11.24
CA ILE A 149 10.86 1.03 -11.27
C ILE A 149 11.61 1.07 -12.60
N TYR A 150 12.82 0.52 -12.59
CA TYR A 150 13.60 0.30 -13.80
C TYR A 150 13.82 -1.19 -14.03
N ILE A 151 13.34 -1.71 -15.16
CA ILE A 151 13.39 -3.13 -15.53
C ILE A 151 14.43 -3.33 -16.64
N LEU A 152 15.33 -4.30 -16.46
CA LEU A 152 16.38 -4.67 -17.42
C LEU A 152 16.02 -5.92 -18.24
#